data_AF-A0A251RNT5-F1
#
_entry.id   AF-A0A251RNT5-F1
#
_cell.length_a   1.000
_cell.length_b   1.000
_cell.length_c   1.000
_cell.angle_alpha   90.00
_cell.angle_beta   90.00
_cell.angle_gamma   90.00
#
_symmetry.space_group_name_H-M   'P 1'
#
loop_
_entity.id
_entity.type
_entity.pdbx_description
1 polymer ?
#
loop_
_entity_poly.entity_id
_entity_poly.type
_entity_poly.pdbx_seq_one_letter_code
_entity_poly.pdbx_strand_id
1 'polypeptide(L)'
;MLPFFINWKSKMYPRMQQEEIKMANKNLCLFILIATIVTQATWVRAVEYNAGDCKAWNEGVDLQAWADGKQFYKGDSIVFNYECGKHNVALLQDKASLDN
;
A
#
# COMPACT_ATOMS: atom_id res chain seq x y z
N MET A 1 32.53 27.52 -50.06
CA MET A 1 31.87 26.40 -49.33
C MET A 1 31.68 26.63 -47.83
N LEU A 2 32.49 27.46 -47.15
CA LEU A 2 32.37 27.73 -45.70
C LEU A 2 31.09 28.43 -45.19
N PRO A 3 30.45 29.39 -45.90
CA PRO A 3 29.34 30.16 -45.31
C PRO A 3 28.06 29.35 -45.11
N PHE A 4 27.83 28.32 -45.93
CA PHE A 4 26.70 27.40 -45.76
C PHE A 4 26.83 26.61 -44.45
N PHE A 5 28.03 26.14 -44.14
CA PHE A 5 28.29 25.33 -42.95
C PHE A 5 28.14 26.15 -41.65
N ILE A 6 28.58 27.42 -41.67
CA ILE A 6 28.47 28.34 -40.53
C ILE A 6 26.98 28.67 -40.25
N ASN A 7 26.21 28.98 -41.30
CA ASN A 7 24.77 29.25 -41.18
C ASN A 7 23.99 28.00 -40.72
N TRP A 8 24.34 26.84 -41.26
CA TRP A 8 23.75 25.58 -40.84
C TRP A 8 24.01 25.29 -39.35
N LYS A 9 25.26 25.44 -38.89
CA LYS A 9 25.60 25.23 -37.48
C LYS A 9 24.86 26.19 -36.55
N SER A 10 24.79 27.48 -36.87
CA SER A 10 24.11 28.47 -36.03
C SER A 10 22.60 28.21 -35.91
N LYS A 11 21.99 27.65 -36.96
CA LYS A 11 20.56 27.35 -36.98
C LYS A 11 20.21 25.97 -36.40
N MET A 12 21.02 24.95 -36.65
CA MET A 12 20.74 23.58 -36.21
C MET A 12 21.19 23.30 -34.78
N TYR A 13 22.32 23.84 -34.33
CA TYR A 13 22.85 23.53 -33.01
C TYR A 13 21.86 23.83 -31.85
N PRO A 14 21.24 25.03 -31.75
CA PRO A 14 20.25 25.29 -30.70
C PRO A 14 18.98 24.45 -30.86
N ARG A 15 18.59 24.10 -32.09
CA ARG A 15 17.44 23.22 -32.34
C ARG A 15 17.70 21.81 -31.84
N MET A 16 18.89 21.26 -32.09
CA MET A 16 19.27 19.93 -31.60
C MET A 16 19.35 19.90 -30.08
N GLN A 17 19.93 20.93 -29.44
CA GLN A 17 19.94 21.06 -27.98
C GLN A 17 18.52 21.06 -27.41
N GLN A 18 17.57 21.74 -28.06
CA GLN A 18 16.18 21.76 -27.63
C GLN A 18 15.49 20.39 -27.74
N GLU A 19 15.73 19.63 -28.82
CA GLU A 19 15.14 18.30 -28.98
C GLU A 19 15.73 17.28 -27.98
N GLU A 20 17.03 17.35 -27.72
CA GLU A 20 17.68 16.55 -26.66
C GLU A 20 17.08 16.88 -25.28
N ILE A 21 16.90 18.16 -24.95
CA ILE A 21 16.27 18.59 -23.68
C ILE A 21 14.81 18.13 -23.61
N LYS A 22 14.05 18.23 -24.71
CA LYS A 22 12.66 17.74 -24.75
C LYS A 22 12.59 16.23 -24.53
N MET A 23 13.47 15.46 -25.17
CA MET A 23 13.55 14.00 -25.01
C MET A 23 14.00 13.61 -23.61
N ALA A 24 15.02 14.29 -23.06
CA ALA A 24 15.48 14.11 -21.69
C ALA A 24 14.37 14.41 -20.68
N ASN A 25 13.64 15.52 -20.84
CA ASN A 25 12.52 15.88 -19.97
C ASN A 25 11.37 14.87 -20.07
N LYS A 26 11.03 14.42 -21.29
CA LYS A 26 10.00 13.40 -21.51
C LYS A 26 10.37 12.08 -20.82
N ASN A 27 11.61 11.64 -20.99
CA ASN A 27 12.12 10.41 -20.37
C ASN A 27 12.18 10.56 -18.85
N LEU A 28 12.63 11.72 -18.33
CA LEU A 28 12.64 12.03 -16.91
C LEU A 28 11.22 11.99 -16.31
N CYS A 29 10.23 12.58 -16.98
CA CYS A 29 8.83 12.50 -16.57
C CYS A 29 8.31 11.05 -16.55
N LEU A 30 8.66 10.24 -17.56
CA LEU A 30 8.34 8.82 -17.61
C LEU A 30 8.96 8.06 -16.42
N PHE A 31 10.23 8.32 -16.11
CA PHE A 31 10.91 7.72 -14.96
C PHE A 31 10.24 8.11 -13.64
N ILE A 32 9.90 9.39 -13.44
CA ILE A 32 9.21 9.87 -12.24
C ILE A 32 7.84 9.20 -12.10
N LEU A 33 7.07 9.12 -13.19
CA LEU A 33 5.74 8.49 -13.18
C LEU A 33 5.83 7.01 -12.79
N ILE A 34 6.76 6.25 -13.38
CA ILE A 34 6.99 4.85 -13.01
C ILE A 34 7.43 4.72 -11.54
N ALA A 35 8.35 5.56 -11.08
CA ALA A 35 8.82 5.53 -9.69
C ALA A 35 7.68 5.78 -8.69
N THR A 36 6.78 6.74 -8.97
CA THR A 36 5.62 7.01 -8.10
C THR A 36 4.63 5.84 -8.05
N ILE A 37 4.36 5.17 -9.17
CA ILE A 37 3.47 4.00 -9.20
C ILE A 37 4.07 2.84 -8.38
N VAL A 38 5.38 2.59 -8.52
CA VAL A 38 6.07 1.53 -7.76
C VAL A 38 6.00 1.79 -6.25
N THR A 39 6.11 3.04 -5.80
CA THR A 39 5.98 3.36 -4.36
C THR A 39 4.58 3.10 -3.81
N GLN A 40 3.54 3.23 -4.65
CA GLN A 40 2.15 3.01 -4.25
C GLN A 40 1.77 1.52 -4.13
N ALA A 41 2.57 0.61 -4.67
CA ALA A 41 2.30 -0.83 -4.57
C ALA A 41 2.45 -1.38 -3.13
N THR A 42 2.95 -0.58 -2.19
CA THR A 42 3.24 -1.02 -0.81
C THR A 42 2.13 -0.73 0.21
N TRP A 43 1.02 -0.10 -0.21
CA TRP A 43 -0.05 0.35 0.71
C TRP A 43 -1.14 -0.69 0.98
N VAL A 44 -1.23 -1.77 0.20
CA VAL A 44 -2.16 -2.86 0.50
C VAL A 44 -1.45 -3.86 1.40
N ARG A 45 -1.60 -3.70 2.70
CA ARG A 45 -1.19 -4.71 3.69
C ARG A 45 -2.42 -5.15 4.47
N ALA A 46 -2.63 -6.46 4.54
CA ALA A 46 -3.55 -7.05 5.49
C ALA A 46 -3.06 -6.74 6.91
N VAL A 47 -3.96 -6.29 7.78
CA VAL A 47 -3.67 -6.05 9.19
C VAL A 47 -3.97 -7.31 9.99
N GLU A 48 -3.08 -7.65 10.91
CA GLU A 48 -3.29 -8.72 11.88
C GLU A 48 -3.70 -8.10 13.23
N TYR A 49 -4.85 -8.52 13.75
CA TYR A 49 -5.39 -8.07 15.02
C TYR A 49 -5.38 -9.21 16.03
N ASN A 50 -4.69 -9.04 17.15
CA ASN A 50 -4.73 -10.03 18.24
C ASN A 50 -6.01 -9.83 19.06
N ALA A 51 -6.86 -10.84 19.13
CA ALA A 51 -8.08 -10.80 19.94
C ALA A 51 -7.73 -10.55 21.43
N GLY A 52 -8.30 -9.49 22.00
CA GLY A 52 -8.02 -9.08 23.39
C GLY A 52 -6.68 -8.38 23.60
N ASP A 53 -5.97 -8.02 22.52
CA ASP A 53 -4.64 -7.38 22.54
C ASP A 53 -3.67 -8.10 23.51
N CYS A 54 -3.24 -7.44 24.60
CA CYS A 54 -2.31 -8.02 25.58
C CYS A 54 -2.95 -9.10 26.48
N LYS A 55 -4.28 -9.14 26.58
CA LYS A 55 -5.01 -10.12 27.41
C LYS A 55 -5.24 -11.45 26.71
N ALA A 56 -4.97 -11.50 25.40
CA ALA A 56 -5.18 -12.66 24.55
C ALA A 56 -6.62 -13.20 24.61
N TRP A 57 -6.85 -14.39 24.04
CA TRP A 57 -8.14 -15.06 24.08
C TRP A 57 -8.31 -15.80 25.40
N ASN A 58 -8.96 -15.15 26.36
CA ASN A 58 -9.19 -15.66 27.71
C ASN A 58 -10.56 -15.21 28.26
N GLU A 59 -11.04 -15.89 29.30
CA GLU A 59 -12.28 -15.56 29.99
C GLU A 59 -12.21 -14.18 30.66
N GLY A 60 -13.32 -13.44 30.65
CA GLY A 60 -13.42 -12.11 31.26
C GLY A 60 -12.79 -10.97 30.45
N VAL A 61 -12.32 -11.22 29.22
CA VAL A 61 -11.91 -10.16 28.29
C VAL A 61 -13.14 -9.54 27.63
N ASP A 62 -13.29 -8.22 27.77
CA ASP A 62 -14.33 -7.48 27.07
C ASP A 62 -13.93 -7.29 25.59
N LEU A 63 -14.39 -8.21 24.75
CA LEU A 63 -14.16 -8.18 23.31
C LEU A 63 -14.96 -7.08 22.60
N GLN A 64 -16.04 -6.58 23.20
CA GLN A 64 -16.79 -5.46 22.64
C GLN A 64 -15.97 -4.17 22.78
N ALA A 65 -15.43 -3.93 23.97
CA ALA A 65 -14.51 -2.82 24.20
C ALA A 65 -13.22 -2.95 23.38
N TRP A 66 -12.71 -4.18 23.17
CA TRP A 66 -11.57 -4.41 22.29
C TRP A 66 -11.89 -4.10 20.82
N ALA A 67 -13.07 -4.48 20.32
CA ALA A 67 -13.47 -4.21 18.95
C ALA A 67 -13.82 -2.73 18.71
N ASP A 68 -14.16 -2.00 19.77
CA ASP A 68 -14.56 -0.59 19.68
C ASP A 68 -13.43 0.28 19.09
N GLY A 69 -13.80 1.11 18.11
CA GLY A 69 -12.86 1.95 17.38
C GLY A 69 -11.91 1.22 16.39
N LYS A 70 -11.92 -0.12 16.30
CA LYS A 70 -11.15 -0.86 15.28
C LYS A 70 -11.97 -1.01 13.99
N GLN A 71 -11.30 -0.91 12.85
CA GLN A 71 -11.91 -1.10 11.54
C GLN A 71 -11.32 -2.34 10.89
N PHE A 72 -12.17 -3.34 10.63
CA PHE A 72 -11.78 -4.58 9.98
C PHE A 72 -12.10 -4.49 8.50
N TYR A 73 -11.07 -4.64 7.67
CA TYR A 73 -11.18 -4.64 6.22
C TYR A 73 -11.08 -6.06 5.67
N LYS A 74 -11.59 -6.26 4.46
CA LYS A 74 -11.46 -7.54 3.77
C LYS A 74 -9.98 -7.86 3.54
N GLY A 75 -9.53 -9.00 4.06
CA GLY A 75 -8.15 -9.44 3.99
C GLY A 75 -7.41 -9.32 5.32
N ASP A 76 -7.95 -8.58 6.29
CA ASP A 76 -7.41 -8.56 7.65
C ASP A 76 -7.61 -9.92 8.34
N SER A 77 -6.73 -10.23 9.27
CA SER A 77 -6.77 -11.47 10.06
C SER A 77 -6.96 -11.14 11.54
N ILE A 78 -7.81 -11.92 12.21
CA ILE A 78 -7.97 -11.86 13.67
C ILE A 78 -7.30 -13.11 14.26
N VAL A 79 -6.28 -12.90 15.08
CA VAL A 79 -5.45 -13.93 15.69
C VAL A 79 -5.94 -14.21 17.11
N PHE A 80 -6.35 -15.44 17.36
CA PHE A 80 -6.82 -15.90 18.66
C PHE A 80 -5.71 -16.71 19.36
N ASN A 81 -5.03 -16.07 20.30
CA ASN A 81 -3.97 -16.72 21.09
C ASN A 81 -4.54 -17.24 22.39
N TYR A 82 -4.45 -18.55 22.64
CA TYR A 82 -4.93 -19.19 23.85
C TYR A 82 -4.12 -20.44 24.20
N GLU A 83 -4.20 -20.88 25.45
CA GLU A 83 -3.60 -22.14 25.87
C GLU A 83 -4.30 -23.34 25.23
N CYS A 84 -3.52 -24.22 24.61
CA CYS A 84 -4.04 -25.41 23.94
C CYS A 84 -4.84 -26.29 24.92
N GLY A 85 -6.07 -26.66 24.52
CA GLY A 85 -6.96 -27.49 25.32
C GLY A 85 -7.81 -26.76 26.38
N LYS A 86 -7.57 -25.46 26.61
CA LYS A 86 -8.41 -24.65 27.52
C LYS A 86 -9.50 -23.86 26.81
N HIS A 87 -9.22 -23.40 25.59
CA HIS A 87 -10.15 -22.58 24.83
C HIS A 87 -10.25 -23.08 23.38
N ASN A 88 -11.33 -22.69 22.71
CA ASN A 88 -11.55 -22.90 21.29
C ASN A 88 -12.09 -21.62 20.64
N VAL A 89 -12.20 -21.64 19.31
CA VAL A 89 -12.81 -20.56 18.53
C VAL A 89 -13.93 -21.17 17.70
N ALA A 90 -15.13 -20.62 17.83
CA ALA A 90 -16.31 -21.02 17.07
C ALA A 90 -16.85 -19.83 16.28
N LEU A 91 -17.11 -20.03 14.99
CA LEU A 91 -17.78 -19.04 14.15
C LEU A 91 -19.28 -19.22 14.30
N LEU A 92 -19.95 -18.18 14.79
CA LEU A 92 -21.41 -18.13 14.84
C LEU A 92 -21.94 -17.58 13.52
N GLN A 93 -23.04 -18.16 13.03
CA GLN A 93 -23.67 -17.72 11.78
C GLN A 93 -24.49 -16.44 11.98
N ASP A 94 -25.01 -16.23 13.19
CA ASP A 94 -25.79 -15.06 13.55
C ASP A 94 -25.52 -14.63 14.99
N LYS A 95 -25.97 -13.42 15.34
CA LYS A 95 -25.87 -12.87 16.70
C LYS A 95 -26.79 -13.60 17.69
N ALA A 96 -27.89 -14.16 17.22
CA ALA A 96 -28.89 -14.83 18.07
C ALA A 96 -28.37 -16.14 18.69
N SER A 97 -27.37 -16.75 18.06
CA SER A 97 -26.70 -17.96 18.53
C SER A 97 -25.79 -17.73 19.74
N LEU A 98 -25.56 -16.49 20.17
CA LEU A 98 -24.72 -16.17 21.33
C LEU A 98 -25.45 -16.35 22.67
N ASP A 99 -26.79 -16.26 22.65
CA ASP A 99 -27.62 -16.18 23.87
C ASP A 99 -28.29 -17.52 24.27
N ASN A 100 -28.01 -18.61 23.56
CA ASN A 100 -28.56 -19.96 23.82
C ASN A 100 -27.50 -20.89 24.44
#